data_AF-A0A8D5FJZ7-F1
#
_entry.id   AF-A0A8D5FJZ7-F1
#
_cell.length_a   1.000
_cell.length_b   1.000
_cell.length_c   1.000
_cell.angle_alpha   90.00
_cell.angle_beta   90.00
_cell.angle_gamma   90.00
#
_symmetry.space_group_name_H-M   'P 1'
#
loop_
_entity.id
_entity.type
_entity.pdbx_description
1 polymer ?
#
loop_
_entity_poly.entity_id
_entity_poly.type
_entity_poly.pdbx_seq_one_letter_code
_entity_poly.pdbx_strand_id
1 'polypeptide(L)'
;METTQSGTTTSLILDMESLDEIDYLDEFQVEVNVEETEAPDGTVIEIEKDNVDRDAVSDIWNSGQIRKLLIELRSLIAPEDVFNAAKREGYLVDFSPFEINLQFENFPVDEYENVKIPIRPFPVLDLYDYRISGTVSGEGFATLKYENQNIPSLPPEQITLDFSFKNDPDRELPGEMYIDLRVYDRDSDGITTLIDRGLKDPDSGHRVGKREAKRILNEYFGVGIYREQFRIRPYGEQSYDWLDLDKNRVQDPSRKIGHNQIMGFVYVRPEEESGLTEKSARDGLTETKEFFGLRHIVAISIKQLEARRYRYRAKAQKGRRRRSVEDDVNALFDFENVVKKVKHGLGELGMKAEDVKSAGTVIHKVLEKEKQDKVAIAQRIKDTIALYQGQATLGKITHVLLHEGRKNIKYLSETVPRIVKWSEKLSGQPNQDLFAKLQKRSGNVISHTKVLAHLFKKIEPLARTRRAPAKSFILEDVLENAFAIFSHDISKISVKYIIDTSDPSLTVVANEMDIITVFSNLIENSLYWLKLLQGKERLITTKTYRYGNDIVVEYFDNGPGFQGDNIDLMFEPGYSMKPDGTGLGLALAGEAMARIGGTIEAKKSDIGALFVITFRGKNK
;
A
#
# COMPACT_ATOMS: atom_id res chain seq x y z
N MET A 1 -32.66 18.88 -23.49
CA MET A 1 -32.96 20.29 -23.11
C MET A 1 -31.93 20.74 -22.10
N GLU A 2 -31.43 21.96 -22.20
CA GLU A 2 -30.50 22.60 -21.25
C GLU A 2 -31.07 23.97 -20.88
N THR A 3 -31.20 24.26 -19.58
CA THR A 3 -31.62 25.58 -19.10
C THR A 3 -30.47 26.21 -18.35
N THR A 4 -30.14 27.46 -18.67
CA THR A 4 -29.08 28.23 -18.00
C THR A 4 -29.61 28.95 -16.76
N GLN A 5 -28.70 29.37 -15.87
CA GLN A 5 -29.04 30.25 -14.73
C GLN A 5 -29.73 31.56 -15.11
N SER A 6 -29.58 32.03 -16.35
CA SER A 6 -30.25 33.22 -16.86
C SER A 6 -31.70 32.98 -17.30
N GLY A 7 -32.21 31.74 -17.20
CA GLY A 7 -33.58 31.37 -17.60
C GLY A 7 -33.74 31.14 -19.10
N THR A 8 -32.67 30.73 -19.80
CA THR A 8 -32.73 30.43 -21.24
C THR A 8 -32.66 28.92 -21.43
N THR A 9 -33.68 28.32 -22.04
CA THR A 9 -33.71 26.88 -22.37
C THR A 9 -33.37 26.67 -23.84
N THR A 10 -32.35 25.86 -24.10
CA THR A 10 -32.03 25.31 -25.41
C THR A 10 -32.53 23.86 -25.49
N SER A 11 -33.37 23.56 -26.48
CA SER A 11 -33.88 22.21 -26.73
C SER A 11 -33.46 21.72 -28.10
N LEU A 12 -33.15 20.44 -28.18
CA LEU A 12 -32.72 19.73 -29.37
C LEU A 12 -33.40 18.37 -29.37
N ILE A 13 -33.98 17.99 -30.51
CA ILE A 13 -34.65 16.71 -30.71
C ILE A 13 -33.83 15.90 -31.71
N LEU A 14 -33.49 14.66 -31.34
CA LEU A 14 -32.83 13.69 -32.20
C LEU A 14 -33.83 12.61 -32.55
N ASP A 15 -34.30 12.61 -33.80
CA ASP A 15 -35.10 11.51 -34.33
C ASP A 15 -34.17 10.41 -34.83
N MET A 16 -34.24 9.24 -34.18
CA MET A 16 -33.40 8.09 -34.49
C MET A 16 -33.81 7.42 -35.80
N GLU A 17 -35.08 7.49 -36.22
CA GLU A 17 -35.52 6.93 -37.51
C GLU A 17 -34.89 7.71 -38.66
N SER A 18 -34.93 9.05 -38.56
CA SER A 18 -34.27 9.95 -39.51
C SER A 18 -32.74 9.76 -39.58
N LEU A 19 -32.11 9.27 -38.50
CA LEU A 19 -30.67 8.98 -38.42
C LEU A 19 -30.30 7.65 -39.10
N ASP A 20 -31.20 6.68 -39.13
CA ASP A 20 -31.00 5.39 -39.82
C ASP A 20 -31.15 5.52 -41.36
N GLU A 21 -31.79 6.59 -41.83
CA GLU A 21 -32.03 6.85 -43.25
C GLU A 21 -30.91 7.62 -43.96
N ILE A 22 -29.89 8.08 -43.23
CA ILE A 22 -28.78 8.89 -43.76
C ILE A 22 -27.46 8.11 -43.81
N ASP A 23 -26.66 8.37 -44.85
CA ASP A 23 -25.36 7.72 -45.02
C ASP A 23 -24.24 8.47 -44.27
N TYR A 24 -24.38 9.79 -44.08
CA TYR A 24 -23.39 10.65 -43.44
C TYR A 24 -24.01 11.62 -42.43
N LEU A 25 -23.33 11.81 -41.28
CA LEU A 25 -23.79 12.65 -40.16
C LEU A 25 -23.94 14.14 -40.50
N ASP A 26 -23.23 14.64 -41.51
CA ASP A 26 -23.33 16.03 -41.98
C ASP A 26 -24.61 16.30 -42.79
N GLU A 27 -25.32 15.25 -43.21
CA GLU A 27 -26.65 15.33 -43.83
C GLU A 27 -27.77 15.45 -42.79
N PHE A 28 -27.48 15.13 -41.52
CA PHE A 28 -28.45 15.21 -40.44
C PHE A 28 -28.64 16.65 -39.97
N GLN A 29 -29.82 17.23 -40.22
CA GLN A 29 -30.17 18.53 -39.66
C GLN A 29 -30.81 18.38 -38.30
N VAL A 30 -30.19 18.98 -37.30
CA VAL A 30 -30.74 19.01 -35.95
C VAL A 30 -31.40 20.35 -35.67
N GLU A 31 -32.69 20.32 -35.39
CA GLU A 31 -33.42 21.52 -34.97
C GLU A 31 -33.02 21.89 -33.53
N VAL A 32 -32.52 23.12 -33.37
CA VAL A 32 -32.17 23.71 -32.08
C VAL A 32 -33.13 24.87 -31.83
N ASN A 33 -33.96 24.74 -30.80
CA ASN A 33 -34.87 25.79 -30.35
C ASN A 33 -34.32 26.43 -29.07
N VAL A 34 -34.46 27.74 -28.95
CA VAL A 34 -34.01 28.54 -27.80
C VAL A 34 -35.16 29.41 -27.33
N GLU A 35 -35.57 29.26 -26.08
CA GLU A 35 -36.70 29.99 -25.48
C GLU A 35 -36.35 30.50 -24.08
N GLU A 36 -36.97 31.60 -23.64
CA GLU A 36 -36.91 32.02 -22.24
C GLU A 36 -37.94 31.24 -21.41
N THR A 37 -37.49 30.63 -20.31
CA THR A 37 -38.33 29.78 -19.47
C THR A 37 -38.06 30.03 -17.98
N GLU A 38 -39.02 29.63 -17.13
CA GLU A 38 -38.84 29.57 -15.67
C GLU A 38 -38.32 28.19 -15.20
N ALA A 39 -37.80 27.37 -16.12
CA ALA A 39 -37.30 26.04 -15.77
C ALA A 39 -36.02 26.14 -14.90
N PRO A 40 -35.77 25.17 -14.01
CA PRO A 40 -34.56 25.15 -13.20
C PRO A 40 -33.31 24.94 -14.06
N ASP A 41 -32.19 25.54 -13.63
CA ASP A 41 -30.85 25.37 -14.22
C ASP A 41 -30.45 23.89 -14.27
N GLY A 42 -29.96 23.43 -15.43
CA GLY A 42 -29.53 22.05 -15.64
C GLY A 42 -29.90 21.46 -17.00
N THR A 43 -29.50 20.21 -17.22
CA THR A 43 -29.77 19.46 -18.45
C THR A 43 -30.72 18.30 -18.21
N VAL A 44 -31.74 18.20 -19.06
CA VAL A 44 -32.68 17.07 -19.13
C VAL A 44 -32.45 16.34 -20.44
N ILE A 45 -32.14 15.05 -20.34
CA ILE A 45 -32.12 14.12 -21.47
C ILE A 45 -33.39 13.30 -21.36
N GLU A 46 -34.27 13.46 -22.33
CA GLU A 46 -35.53 12.72 -22.41
C GLU A 46 -35.43 11.71 -23.54
N ILE A 47 -35.76 10.47 -23.24
CA ILE A 47 -35.83 9.37 -24.21
C ILE A 47 -37.27 8.90 -24.24
N GLU A 48 -37.95 9.28 -25.32
CA GLU A 48 -39.32 8.86 -25.60
C GLU A 48 -39.33 7.88 -26.78
N LYS A 49 -40.28 6.96 -26.77
CA LYS A 49 -40.61 6.16 -27.95
C LYS A 49 -42.06 6.40 -28.33
N ASP A 50 -42.27 6.86 -29.55
CA ASP A 50 -43.59 6.97 -30.16
C ASP A 50 -43.85 5.78 -31.10
N ASN A 51 -45.05 5.20 -31.04
CA ASN A 51 -45.65 4.38 -32.10
C ASN A 51 -45.06 3.00 -32.57
N VAL A 52 -44.33 2.17 -31.78
CA VAL A 52 -43.91 0.81 -32.26
C VAL A 52 -43.82 -0.30 -31.17
N ASP A 53 -43.99 -1.57 -31.60
CA ASP A 53 -43.84 -2.88 -30.91
C ASP A 53 -42.78 -2.92 -29.79
N ARG A 54 -43.17 -3.42 -28.60
CA ARG A 54 -42.32 -3.46 -27.39
C ARG A 54 -41.13 -4.41 -27.56
N ASP A 55 -41.32 -5.52 -28.25
CA ASP A 55 -40.32 -6.59 -28.34
C ASP A 55 -39.07 -6.15 -29.12
N ALA A 56 -39.24 -5.46 -30.26
CA ALA A 56 -38.13 -5.01 -31.11
C ALA A 56 -37.18 -4.00 -30.43
N VAL A 57 -37.70 -3.16 -29.53
CA VAL A 57 -36.86 -2.18 -28.81
C VAL A 57 -36.28 -2.76 -27.53
N SER A 58 -36.92 -3.74 -26.89
CA SER A 58 -36.34 -4.45 -25.73
C SER A 58 -35.07 -5.25 -26.09
N ASP A 59 -34.97 -5.71 -27.34
CA ASP A 59 -33.78 -6.36 -27.89
C ASP A 59 -32.61 -5.38 -28.08
N ILE A 60 -32.92 -4.14 -28.48
CA ILE A 60 -31.92 -3.07 -28.63
C ILE A 60 -31.60 -2.50 -27.25
N TRP A 61 -32.57 -1.89 -26.58
CA TRP A 61 -32.46 -1.28 -25.25
C TRP A 61 -32.88 -2.24 -24.15
N ASN A 62 -31.90 -2.91 -23.54
CA ASN A 62 -32.09 -3.74 -22.35
C ASN A 62 -31.51 -3.08 -21.08
N SER A 63 -31.77 -3.65 -19.90
CA SER A 63 -31.26 -3.13 -18.62
C SER A 63 -29.72 -2.98 -18.60
N GLY A 64 -28.98 -3.81 -19.36
CA GLY A 64 -27.52 -3.65 -19.53
C GLY A 64 -27.15 -2.42 -20.37
N GLN A 65 -27.89 -2.20 -21.46
CA GLN A 65 -27.95 -0.99 -22.29
C GLN A 65 -28.03 0.30 -21.47
N ILE A 66 -29.12 0.39 -20.73
CA ILE A 66 -29.46 1.55 -19.90
C ILE A 66 -28.42 1.75 -18.80
N ARG A 67 -27.96 0.66 -18.17
CA ARG A 67 -26.87 0.72 -17.19
C ARG A 67 -25.58 1.28 -17.78
N LYS A 68 -25.23 0.91 -19.02
CA LYS A 68 -24.08 1.46 -19.73
C LYS A 68 -24.26 2.96 -19.98
N LEU A 69 -25.43 3.39 -20.44
CA LEU A 69 -25.76 4.81 -20.60
C LEU A 69 -25.60 5.58 -19.28
N LEU A 70 -26.16 5.06 -18.19
CA LEU A 70 -26.02 5.67 -16.86
C LEU A 70 -24.55 5.78 -16.43
N ILE A 71 -23.73 4.75 -16.65
CA ILE A 71 -22.28 4.82 -16.35
C ILE A 71 -21.60 5.90 -17.17
N GLU A 72 -21.89 5.99 -18.47
CA GLU A 72 -21.30 7.01 -19.35
C GLU A 72 -21.70 8.42 -18.91
N LEU A 73 -23.00 8.67 -18.68
CA LEU A 73 -23.50 9.97 -18.22
C LEU A 73 -22.91 10.38 -16.87
N ARG A 74 -22.84 9.45 -15.91
CA ARG A 74 -22.20 9.70 -14.60
C ARG A 74 -20.70 10.01 -14.74
N SER A 75 -20.05 9.48 -15.77
CA SER A 75 -18.62 9.66 -16.02
C SER A 75 -18.26 10.96 -16.75
N LEU A 76 -19.25 11.66 -17.31
CA LEU A 76 -19.06 12.98 -17.91
C LEU A 76 -18.82 14.06 -16.87
N ILE A 77 -19.45 13.92 -15.69
CA ILE A 77 -19.41 14.91 -14.63
C ILE A 77 -18.28 14.56 -13.66
N ALA A 78 -17.43 15.54 -13.38
CA ALA A 78 -16.40 15.39 -12.37
C ALA A 78 -17.03 15.31 -10.96
N PRO A 79 -16.59 14.41 -10.07
CA PRO A 79 -17.17 14.33 -8.74
C PRO A 79 -16.89 15.56 -7.87
N GLU A 80 -17.92 16.06 -7.20
CA GLU A 80 -17.86 17.27 -6.37
C GLU A 80 -16.80 17.19 -5.27
N ASP A 81 -16.58 16.01 -4.69
CA ASP A 81 -15.57 15.81 -3.65
C ASP A 81 -14.13 16.02 -4.13
N VAL A 82 -13.84 15.63 -5.37
CA VAL A 82 -12.52 15.83 -5.98
C VAL A 82 -12.31 17.31 -6.27
N PHE A 83 -13.34 17.98 -6.79
CA PHE A 83 -13.34 19.42 -6.98
C PHE A 83 -13.10 20.18 -5.66
N ASN A 84 -13.86 19.83 -4.61
CA ASN A 84 -13.71 20.42 -3.29
C ASN A 84 -12.32 20.16 -2.71
N ALA A 85 -11.71 19.00 -2.99
CA ALA A 85 -10.32 18.71 -2.62
C ALA A 85 -9.33 19.60 -3.38
N ALA A 86 -9.49 19.75 -4.70
CA ALA A 86 -8.66 20.63 -5.53
C ALA A 86 -8.70 22.08 -5.05
N LYS A 87 -9.91 22.58 -4.72
CA LYS A 87 -10.11 23.94 -4.18
C LYS A 87 -9.42 24.14 -2.83
N ARG A 88 -9.48 23.15 -1.93
CA ARG A 88 -8.76 23.20 -0.64
C ARG A 88 -7.23 23.20 -0.81
N GLU A 89 -6.75 22.60 -1.90
CA GLU A 89 -5.32 22.55 -2.24
C GLU A 89 -4.87 23.75 -3.12
N GLY A 90 -5.74 24.75 -3.30
CA GLY A 90 -5.41 26.01 -3.94
C GLY A 90 -5.71 26.08 -5.45
N TYR A 91 -6.23 25.01 -6.05
CA TYR A 91 -6.65 25.00 -7.45
C TYR A 91 -8.05 25.60 -7.58
N LEU A 92 -8.11 26.90 -7.88
CA LEU A 92 -9.38 27.64 -8.03
C LEU A 92 -9.95 27.42 -9.43
N VAL A 93 -11.15 26.85 -9.52
CA VAL A 93 -11.92 26.71 -10.76
C VAL A 93 -13.30 27.30 -10.51
N ASP A 94 -13.83 28.01 -11.50
CA ASP A 94 -15.22 28.47 -11.45
C ASP A 94 -16.14 27.27 -11.69
N PHE A 95 -17.00 26.96 -10.73
CA PHE A 95 -17.84 25.77 -10.77
C PHE A 95 -19.28 26.16 -10.49
N SER A 96 -20.11 25.95 -11.51
CA SER A 96 -21.56 25.95 -11.38
C SER A 96 -22.03 24.49 -11.36
N PRO A 97 -22.82 24.04 -10.37
CA PRO A 97 -23.31 22.66 -10.33
C PRO A 97 -24.11 22.36 -11.60
N PHE A 98 -23.65 21.37 -12.38
CA PHE A 98 -24.36 20.90 -13.57
C PHE A 98 -25.11 19.61 -13.25
N GLU A 99 -26.43 19.67 -13.25
CA GLU A 99 -27.29 18.50 -13.03
C GLU A 99 -27.76 17.91 -14.36
N ILE A 100 -27.54 16.60 -14.55
CA ILE A 100 -28.16 15.84 -15.65
C ILE A 100 -29.32 15.03 -15.07
N ASN A 101 -30.50 15.18 -15.66
CA ASN A 101 -31.66 14.36 -15.36
C ASN A 101 -32.00 13.50 -16.58
N LEU A 102 -31.97 12.18 -16.42
CA LEU A 102 -32.39 11.24 -17.47
C LEU A 102 -33.86 10.88 -17.24
N GLN A 103 -34.71 11.12 -18.23
CA GLN A 103 -36.14 10.87 -18.18
C GLN A 103 -36.51 9.89 -19.29
N PHE A 104 -37.29 8.87 -18.94
CA PHE A 104 -37.84 7.91 -19.89
C PHE A 104 -39.35 8.09 -19.94
N GLU A 105 -39.92 8.27 -21.13
CA GLU A 105 -41.37 8.34 -21.34
C GLU A 105 -41.81 7.23 -22.30
N ASN A 106 -42.90 6.54 -21.97
CA ASN A 106 -43.44 5.44 -22.78
C ASN A 106 -42.41 4.35 -23.16
N PHE A 107 -41.41 4.11 -22.29
CA PHE A 107 -40.25 3.28 -22.60
C PHE A 107 -40.52 1.77 -22.40
N PRO A 108 -40.08 0.88 -23.31
CA PRO A 108 -40.51 -0.52 -23.36
C PRO A 108 -39.79 -1.48 -22.39
N VAL A 109 -39.03 -0.95 -21.42
CA VAL A 109 -38.37 -1.74 -20.37
C VAL A 109 -39.07 -1.48 -19.05
N ASP A 110 -39.73 -2.50 -18.49
CA ASP A 110 -40.63 -2.38 -17.34
C ASP A 110 -40.00 -1.67 -16.11
N GLU A 111 -38.69 -1.83 -15.88
CA GLU A 111 -37.96 -1.18 -14.78
C GLU A 111 -37.73 0.33 -14.98
N TYR A 112 -37.90 0.84 -16.21
CA TYR A 112 -37.57 2.20 -16.63
C TYR A 112 -38.74 2.91 -17.34
N GLU A 113 -39.96 2.34 -17.31
CA GLU A 113 -41.16 2.98 -17.88
C GLU A 113 -41.56 4.21 -17.03
N ASN A 114 -41.57 5.40 -17.64
CA ASN A 114 -41.97 6.66 -16.98
C ASN A 114 -41.14 7.02 -15.74
N VAL A 115 -39.83 6.78 -15.80
CA VAL A 115 -38.89 7.03 -14.68
C VAL A 115 -38.01 8.25 -14.96
N LYS A 116 -37.85 9.09 -13.93
CA LYS A 116 -36.86 10.17 -13.91
C LYS A 116 -35.71 9.84 -12.96
N ILE A 117 -34.50 9.82 -13.48
CA ILE A 117 -33.26 9.43 -12.79
C ILE A 117 -32.30 10.62 -12.75
N PRO A 118 -32.05 11.23 -11.58
CA PRO A 118 -30.98 12.21 -11.44
C PRO A 118 -29.62 11.51 -11.55
N ILE A 119 -28.79 11.97 -12.49
CA ILE A 119 -27.43 11.46 -12.68
C ILE A 119 -26.54 12.09 -11.63
N ARG A 120 -26.03 11.29 -10.70
CA ARG A 120 -25.09 11.72 -9.66
C ARG A 120 -23.68 11.20 -9.92
N PRO A 121 -22.64 11.99 -9.64
CA PRO A 121 -21.27 11.52 -9.74
C PRO A 121 -20.96 10.38 -8.76
N PHE A 122 -19.87 9.65 -9.02
CA PHE A 122 -19.60 8.37 -8.35
C PHE A 122 -19.30 8.51 -6.84
N PRO A 123 -19.95 7.73 -5.96
CA PRO A 123 -19.75 7.79 -4.50
C PRO A 123 -18.52 7.03 -3.98
N VAL A 124 -17.70 6.41 -4.85
CA VAL A 124 -16.63 5.46 -4.46
C VAL A 124 -15.33 6.17 -4.02
N LEU A 125 -15.40 7.45 -3.67
CA LEU A 125 -14.21 8.29 -3.53
C LEU A 125 -13.51 8.12 -2.17
N ASP A 126 -14.24 7.88 -1.09
CA ASP A 126 -13.61 7.90 0.25
C ASP A 126 -12.71 6.70 0.57
N LEU A 127 -12.79 5.63 -0.23
CA LEU A 127 -12.11 4.37 0.03
C LEU A 127 -11.09 4.11 -1.06
N TYR A 128 -9.80 4.12 -0.75
CA TYR A 128 -8.71 3.81 -1.70
C TYR A 128 -7.57 3.10 -0.98
N ASP A 129 -6.76 2.28 -1.66
CA ASP A 129 -5.59 1.69 -0.99
C ASP A 129 -4.44 2.68 -0.90
N TYR A 130 -4.18 3.37 -2.01
CA TYR A 130 -3.14 4.38 -2.14
C TYR A 130 -3.70 5.55 -2.92
N ARG A 131 -3.28 6.77 -2.57
CA ARG A 131 -3.62 7.98 -3.29
C ARG A 131 -2.41 8.87 -3.44
N ILE A 132 -2.27 9.49 -4.61
CA ILE A 132 -1.40 10.65 -4.79
C ILE A 132 -2.26 11.80 -5.31
N SER A 133 -2.30 12.92 -4.59
CA SER A 133 -3.07 14.09 -4.99
C SER A 133 -2.26 15.37 -4.83
N GLY A 134 -2.53 16.41 -5.62
CA GLY A 134 -1.80 17.67 -5.50
C GLY A 134 -1.89 18.56 -6.73
N THR A 135 -1.26 19.72 -6.62
CA THR A 135 -1.19 20.72 -7.69
C THR A 135 0.17 20.70 -8.39
N VAL A 136 0.15 21.05 -9.67
CA VAL A 136 1.32 21.35 -10.49
C VAL A 136 1.17 22.78 -10.98
N SER A 137 2.14 23.63 -10.68
CA SER A 137 2.13 25.03 -11.13
C SER A 137 2.42 25.12 -12.63
N GLY A 138 2.05 26.23 -13.26
CA GLY A 138 2.39 26.51 -14.66
C GLY A 138 3.90 26.59 -14.95
N GLU A 139 4.74 26.74 -13.92
CA GLU A 139 6.21 26.67 -14.03
C GLU A 139 6.76 25.23 -13.94
N GLY A 140 5.89 24.24 -13.70
CA GLY A 140 6.25 22.82 -13.61
C GLY A 140 6.63 22.35 -12.20
N PHE A 141 6.44 23.16 -11.16
CA PHE A 141 6.67 22.70 -9.78
C PHE A 141 5.43 22.01 -9.25
N ALA A 142 5.57 20.74 -8.88
CA ALA A 142 4.48 19.96 -8.32
C ALA A 142 4.62 19.79 -6.81
N THR A 143 3.51 20.00 -6.09
CA THR A 143 3.37 19.66 -4.67
C THR A 143 2.32 18.58 -4.55
N LEU A 144 2.77 17.33 -4.45
CA LEU A 144 1.93 16.16 -4.33
C LEU A 144 1.93 15.63 -2.90
N LYS A 145 0.86 14.94 -2.54
CA LYS A 145 0.58 14.33 -1.25
C LYS A 145 0.31 12.86 -1.48
N TYR A 146 1.10 11.99 -0.89
CA TYR A 146 0.89 10.55 -0.92
C TYR A 146 0.21 10.08 0.36
N GLU A 147 -0.83 9.26 0.19
CA GLU A 147 -1.62 8.69 1.28
C GLU A 147 -1.73 7.17 1.09
N ASN A 148 -1.72 6.44 2.21
CA ASN A 148 -1.91 5.00 2.23
C ASN A 148 -2.92 4.64 3.32
N GLN A 149 -4.18 4.45 2.95
CA GLN A 149 -5.23 4.12 3.91
C GLN A 149 -5.13 2.68 4.45
N ASN A 150 -4.25 1.84 3.90
CA ASN A 150 -3.93 0.57 4.55
C ASN A 150 -3.20 0.78 5.89
N ILE A 151 -2.70 1.99 6.17
CA ILE A 151 -2.10 2.39 7.45
C ILE A 151 -2.80 3.67 7.93
N PRO A 152 -3.95 3.56 8.64
CA PRO A 152 -4.80 4.72 8.99
C PRO A 152 -4.10 5.83 9.79
N SER A 153 -3.05 5.51 10.53
CA SER A 153 -2.25 6.45 11.33
C SER A 153 -1.01 6.99 10.63
N LEU A 154 -0.76 6.63 9.36
CA LEU A 154 0.37 7.16 8.61
C LEU A 154 0.03 8.59 8.16
N PRO A 155 0.77 9.62 8.62
CA PRO A 155 0.54 10.96 8.11
C PRO A 155 0.87 10.99 6.61
N PRO A 156 0.15 11.83 5.84
CA PRO A 156 0.44 11.98 4.43
C PRO A 156 1.88 12.44 4.17
N GLU A 157 2.52 11.85 3.17
CA GLU A 157 3.86 12.22 2.74
C GLU A 157 3.79 13.31 1.68
N GLN A 158 4.42 14.45 1.91
CA GLN A 158 4.55 15.50 0.91
C GLN A 158 5.70 15.19 -0.06
N ILE A 159 5.44 15.35 -1.35
CA ILE A 159 6.35 15.05 -2.45
C ILE A 159 6.44 16.31 -3.31
N THR A 160 7.64 16.86 -3.43
CA THR A 160 7.91 17.96 -4.36
C THR A 160 8.64 17.43 -5.58
N LEU A 161 8.13 17.74 -6.77
CA LEU A 161 8.75 17.38 -8.05
C LEU A 161 8.96 18.63 -8.89
N ASP A 162 9.99 18.59 -9.74
CA ASP A 162 10.30 19.63 -10.72
C ASP A 162 10.14 19.01 -12.11
N PHE A 163 9.16 19.52 -12.85
CA PHE A 163 8.84 19.17 -14.23
C PHE A 163 9.29 20.24 -15.22
N SER A 164 10.17 21.17 -14.82
CA SER A 164 10.70 22.17 -15.76
C SER A 164 11.43 21.46 -16.90
N PHE A 165 10.76 21.37 -18.06
CA PHE A 165 11.24 20.71 -19.28
C PHE A 165 12.31 21.55 -19.98
N LYS A 166 13.38 21.91 -19.25
CA LYS A 166 14.43 22.79 -19.76
C LYS A 166 15.07 22.16 -21.00
N ASN A 167 14.78 22.76 -22.17
CA ASN A 167 15.25 22.34 -23.49
C ASN A 167 14.77 20.95 -23.96
N ASP A 168 13.57 20.50 -23.56
CA ASP A 168 12.94 19.31 -24.16
C ASP A 168 12.30 19.68 -25.52
N PRO A 169 12.73 19.11 -26.66
CA PRO A 169 12.17 19.46 -27.96
C PRO A 169 10.74 18.94 -28.16
N ASP A 170 10.33 17.94 -27.38
CA ASP A 170 9.10 17.16 -27.61
C ASP A 170 8.00 17.47 -26.59
N ARG A 171 8.26 18.31 -25.57
CA ARG A 171 7.33 18.55 -24.44
C ARG A 171 7.31 19.99 -23.98
N GLU A 172 6.11 20.48 -23.70
CA GLU A 172 5.86 21.79 -23.09
C GLU A 172 4.89 21.62 -21.90
N LEU A 173 4.86 22.58 -20.98
CA LEU A 173 4.04 22.49 -19.76
C LEU A 173 2.58 22.85 -20.08
N PRO A 174 1.59 22.03 -19.68
CA PRO A 174 0.18 22.28 -19.98
C PRO A 174 -0.48 23.33 -19.06
N GLY A 175 0.30 24.27 -18.53
CA GLY A 175 -0.15 25.22 -17.51
C GLY A 175 -0.39 24.57 -16.13
N GLU A 176 -1.17 25.26 -15.30
CA GLU A 176 -1.52 24.78 -13.95
C GLU A 176 -2.50 23.60 -14.03
N MET A 177 -2.30 22.58 -13.19
CA MET A 177 -3.18 21.42 -13.15
C MET A 177 -3.30 20.81 -11.76
N TYR A 178 -4.39 20.07 -11.53
CA TYR A 178 -4.60 19.28 -10.33
C TYR A 178 -4.64 17.79 -10.68
N ILE A 179 -4.02 16.96 -9.84
CA ILE A 179 -3.93 15.51 -10.02
C ILE A 179 -4.50 14.85 -8.78
N ASP A 180 -5.37 13.87 -8.95
CA ASP A 180 -5.83 12.95 -7.89
C ASP A 180 -5.90 11.54 -8.46
N LEU A 181 -4.96 10.69 -8.06
CA LEU A 181 -4.82 9.32 -8.56
C LEU A 181 -5.00 8.34 -7.41
N ARG A 182 -6.05 7.54 -7.47
CA ARG A 182 -6.44 6.57 -6.44
C ARG A 182 -6.26 5.15 -6.97
N VAL A 183 -5.59 4.31 -6.20
CA VAL A 183 -5.19 2.97 -6.63
C VAL A 183 -5.79 1.92 -5.70
N TYR A 184 -6.24 0.83 -6.31
CA TYR A 184 -6.96 -0.26 -5.67
C TYR A 184 -6.27 -1.60 -5.91
N ASP A 185 -5.94 -2.29 -4.82
CA ASP A 185 -5.39 -3.63 -4.84
C ASP A 185 -6.51 -4.64 -5.07
N ARG A 186 -6.49 -5.24 -6.27
CA ARG A 186 -7.52 -6.20 -6.72
C ARG A 186 -7.31 -7.64 -6.28
N ASP A 187 -6.27 -7.90 -5.48
CA ASP A 187 -6.09 -9.20 -4.84
C ASP A 187 -7.13 -9.41 -3.72
N SER A 188 -7.31 -10.67 -3.29
CA SER A 188 -8.33 -11.03 -2.31
C SER A 188 -8.20 -10.22 -1.01
N ASP A 189 -6.97 -9.91 -0.60
CA ASP A 189 -6.69 -9.19 0.64
C ASP A 189 -7.03 -7.71 0.50
N GLY A 190 -6.64 -7.07 -0.62
CA GLY A 190 -7.03 -5.69 -0.93
C GLY A 190 -8.55 -5.50 -0.97
N ILE A 191 -9.28 -6.41 -1.63
CA ILE A 191 -10.75 -6.37 -1.68
C ILE A 191 -11.37 -6.53 -0.29
N THR A 192 -10.85 -7.46 0.52
CA THR A 192 -11.35 -7.66 1.89
C THR A 192 -11.11 -6.39 2.73
N THR A 193 -9.93 -5.78 2.61
CA THR A 193 -9.58 -4.52 3.29
C THR A 193 -10.49 -3.36 2.89
N LEU A 194 -10.90 -3.28 1.62
CA LEU A 194 -11.87 -2.28 1.16
C LEU A 194 -13.26 -2.49 1.77
N ILE A 195 -13.72 -3.75 1.84
CA ILE A 195 -15.01 -4.10 2.45
C ILE A 195 -15.01 -3.81 3.95
N ASP A 196 -13.93 -4.15 4.66
CA ASP A 196 -13.78 -3.92 6.10
C ASP A 196 -13.80 -2.43 6.44
N ARG A 197 -13.28 -1.59 5.54
CA ARG A 197 -13.38 -0.12 5.64
C ARG A 197 -14.76 0.44 5.31
N GLY A 198 -15.72 -0.41 4.98
CA GLY A 198 -17.12 -0.03 4.82
C GLY A 198 -17.53 0.27 3.39
N LEU A 199 -16.91 -0.37 2.39
CA LEU A 199 -17.37 -0.28 1.00
C LEU A 199 -18.87 -0.62 0.90
N LYS A 200 -19.61 0.27 0.25
CA LYS A 200 -21.05 0.16 0.01
C LYS A 200 -21.33 0.21 -1.49
N ASP A 201 -22.46 -0.35 -1.88
CA ASP A 201 -22.93 -0.27 -3.25
C ASP A 201 -23.38 1.17 -3.54
N PRO A 202 -22.95 1.78 -4.66
CA PRO A 202 -23.26 3.16 -5.01
C PRO A 202 -24.75 3.49 -5.08
N ASP A 203 -25.55 2.54 -5.58
CA ASP A 203 -26.95 2.76 -5.92
C ASP A 203 -27.86 2.39 -4.75
N SER A 204 -27.54 1.33 -4.02
CA SER A 204 -28.36 0.82 -2.92
C SER A 204 -27.88 1.22 -1.51
N GLY A 205 -26.63 1.67 -1.35
CA GLY A 205 -26.07 2.08 -0.05
C GLY A 205 -25.83 0.93 0.95
N HIS A 206 -26.09 -0.31 0.55
CA HIS A 206 -25.87 -1.50 1.38
C HIS A 206 -24.40 -1.95 1.38
N ARG A 207 -23.97 -2.68 2.42
CA ARG A 207 -22.62 -3.26 2.46
C ARG A 207 -22.49 -4.32 1.37
N VAL A 208 -21.34 -4.30 0.69
CA VAL A 208 -21.09 -5.21 -0.43
C VAL A 208 -20.31 -6.44 -0.03
N GLY A 209 -20.63 -7.56 -0.66
CA GLY A 209 -19.80 -8.77 -0.60
C GLY A 209 -18.60 -8.70 -1.55
N LYS A 210 -17.69 -9.67 -1.46
CA LYS A 210 -16.48 -9.75 -2.32
C LYS A 210 -16.78 -9.72 -3.82
N ARG A 211 -17.85 -10.37 -4.25
CA ARG A 211 -18.25 -10.41 -5.68
C ARG A 211 -18.70 -9.04 -6.16
N GLU A 212 -19.43 -8.32 -5.32
CA GLU A 212 -19.99 -7.02 -5.64
C GLU A 212 -18.94 -5.91 -5.56
N ALA A 213 -18.04 -5.96 -4.59
CA ALA A 213 -16.85 -5.09 -4.55
C ALA A 213 -16.01 -5.21 -5.85
N LYS A 214 -15.80 -6.43 -6.35
CA LYS A 214 -15.13 -6.65 -7.64
C LYS A 214 -15.90 -6.06 -8.82
N ARG A 215 -17.24 -6.22 -8.81
CA ARG A 215 -18.12 -5.65 -9.85
C ARG A 215 -17.98 -4.13 -9.89
N ILE A 216 -18.08 -3.46 -8.74
CA ILE A 216 -17.92 -2.00 -8.62
C ILE A 216 -16.56 -1.56 -9.16
N LEU A 217 -15.47 -2.20 -8.74
CA LEU A 217 -14.14 -1.84 -9.26
C LEU A 217 -14.02 -2.05 -10.78
N ASN A 218 -14.67 -3.09 -11.34
CA ASN A 218 -14.71 -3.33 -12.78
C ASN A 218 -15.57 -2.32 -13.55
N GLU A 219 -16.55 -1.72 -12.91
CA GLU A 219 -17.38 -0.66 -13.49
C GLU A 219 -16.67 0.70 -13.45
N TYR A 220 -15.73 0.91 -12.51
CA TYR A 220 -15.11 2.21 -12.27
C TYR A 220 -13.58 2.12 -12.18
N PHE A 221 -12.92 2.39 -13.30
CA PHE A 221 -11.46 2.54 -13.40
C PHE A 221 -11.09 3.42 -14.60
N GLY A 222 -9.84 3.86 -14.65
CA GLY A 222 -9.28 4.72 -15.67
C GLY A 222 -8.85 6.08 -15.12
N VAL A 223 -8.06 6.81 -15.90
CA VAL A 223 -7.60 8.16 -15.57
C VAL A 223 -8.27 9.15 -16.53
N GLY A 224 -9.22 9.92 -16.01
CA GLY A 224 -9.92 10.95 -16.77
C GLY A 224 -9.20 12.29 -16.77
N ILE A 225 -9.30 13.01 -17.89
CA ILE A 225 -8.90 14.42 -17.99
C ILE A 225 -10.19 15.24 -17.93
N TYR A 226 -10.20 16.24 -17.06
CA TYR A 226 -11.33 17.10 -16.80
C TYR A 226 -10.95 18.54 -17.07
N ARG A 227 -11.83 19.24 -17.76
CA ARG A 227 -11.75 20.67 -18.00
C ARG A 227 -13.05 21.26 -17.48
N GLU A 228 -12.91 22.22 -16.57
CA GLU A 228 -14.05 22.78 -15.84
C GLU A 228 -14.86 21.67 -15.16
N GLN A 229 -16.12 21.46 -15.58
CA GLN A 229 -17.02 20.44 -15.03
C GLN A 229 -17.07 19.14 -15.87
N PHE A 230 -16.50 19.13 -17.06
CA PHE A 230 -16.66 18.05 -18.04
C PHE A 230 -15.39 17.22 -18.20
N ARG A 231 -15.60 15.91 -18.38
CA ARG A 231 -14.54 14.99 -18.80
C ARG A 231 -14.27 15.13 -20.30
N ILE A 232 -13.02 15.36 -20.68
CA ILE A 232 -12.59 15.31 -22.08
C ILE A 232 -12.48 13.85 -22.50
N ARG A 233 -13.25 13.44 -23.50
CA ARG A 233 -13.18 12.09 -24.07
C ARG A 233 -11.96 11.94 -24.97
N PRO A 234 -11.41 10.72 -25.14
CA PRO A 234 -11.81 9.44 -24.54
C PRO A 234 -11.07 9.16 -23.21
N TYR A 235 -10.45 10.17 -22.62
CA TYR A 235 -9.61 9.98 -21.44
C TYR A 235 -10.45 9.59 -20.22
N GLY A 236 -10.14 8.43 -19.64
CA GLY A 236 -10.88 7.83 -18.53
C GLY A 236 -11.88 6.76 -18.96
N GLU A 237 -12.04 6.50 -20.26
CA GLU A 237 -12.78 5.34 -20.74
C GLU A 237 -12.06 4.02 -20.42
N GLN A 238 -12.84 3.00 -20.09
CA GLN A 238 -12.30 1.68 -19.73
C GLN A 238 -11.51 1.03 -20.87
N SER A 239 -11.93 1.27 -22.12
CA SER A 239 -11.29 0.76 -23.33
C SER A 239 -10.06 1.56 -23.76
N TYR A 240 -9.78 2.71 -23.14
CA TYR A 240 -8.75 3.64 -23.61
C TYR A 240 -7.65 3.89 -22.57
N ASP A 241 -6.58 3.10 -22.65
CA ASP A 241 -5.38 3.23 -21.81
C ASP A 241 -4.36 4.21 -22.42
N TRP A 242 -4.67 5.51 -22.34
CA TRP A 242 -3.83 6.58 -22.91
C TRP A 242 -2.47 6.79 -22.22
N LEU A 243 -2.26 6.12 -21.09
CA LEU A 243 -1.03 6.14 -20.29
C LEU A 243 -0.18 4.87 -20.48
N ASP A 244 -0.60 3.96 -21.35
CA ASP A 244 0.06 2.68 -21.60
C ASP A 244 0.33 1.87 -20.31
N LEU A 245 -0.54 1.96 -19.29
CA LEU A 245 -0.35 1.32 -18.00
C LEU A 245 -0.29 -0.20 -18.11
N ASP A 246 -1.21 -0.81 -18.85
CA ASP A 246 -1.26 -2.26 -19.01
C ASP A 246 -0.07 -2.77 -19.84
N LYS A 247 0.32 -2.03 -20.88
CA LYS A 247 1.54 -2.31 -21.67
C LYS A 247 2.80 -2.26 -20.81
N ASN A 248 2.94 -1.23 -19.97
CA ASN A 248 4.05 -1.10 -19.04
C ASN A 248 4.05 -2.20 -17.98
N ARG A 249 2.87 -2.69 -17.60
CA ARG A 249 2.71 -3.73 -16.59
C ARG A 249 3.16 -5.12 -17.05
N VAL A 250 3.06 -5.44 -18.33
CA VAL A 250 3.53 -6.74 -18.86
C VAL A 250 4.98 -7.02 -18.46
N GLN A 251 5.82 -5.98 -18.41
CA GLN A 251 7.24 -6.11 -18.08
C GLN A 251 7.51 -6.32 -16.58
N ASP A 252 6.73 -5.69 -15.70
CA ASP A 252 6.85 -5.87 -14.25
C ASP A 252 5.47 -5.87 -13.56
N PRO A 253 4.74 -7.00 -13.63
CA PRO A 253 3.36 -7.07 -13.12
C PRO A 253 3.25 -6.87 -11.61
N SER A 254 4.36 -6.99 -10.89
CA SER A 254 4.44 -6.90 -9.43
C SER A 254 4.60 -5.46 -8.93
N ARG A 255 5.28 -4.61 -9.71
CA ARG A 255 5.51 -3.21 -9.39
C ARG A 255 4.52 -2.27 -10.05
N LYS A 256 4.19 -2.56 -11.30
CA LYS A 256 3.40 -1.70 -12.15
C LYS A 256 1.91 -1.83 -11.87
N ILE A 257 1.21 -0.72 -11.99
CA ILE A 257 -0.24 -0.63 -11.81
C ILE A 257 -0.89 -0.82 -13.17
N GLY A 258 -1.94 -1.63 -13.23
CA GLY A 258 -2.74 -1.77 -14.46
C GLY A 258 -3.77 -0.66 -14.58
N HIS A 259 -4.24 -0.42 -15.81
CA HIS A 259 -5.31 0.51 -16.11
C HIS A 259 -6.56 0.24 -15.26
N ASN A 260 -6.88 -1.05 -15.08
CA ASN A 260 -8.00 -1.47 -14.25
C ASN A 260 -7.82 -1.29 -12.72
N GLN A 261 -6.66 -0.86 -12.25
CA GLN A 261 -6.38 -0.70 -10.82
C GLN A 261 -6.36 0.76 -10.35
N ILE A 262 -6.54 1.71 -11.26
CA ILE A 262 -6.44 3.14 -10.97
C ILE A 262 -7.76 3.83 -11.30
N MET A 263 -8.15 4.79 -10.46
CA MET A 263 -9.18 5.77 -10.71
C MET A 263 -8.53 7.13 -10.55
N GLY A 264 -8.39 7.85 -11.67
CA GLY A 264 -7.65 9.10 -11.73
C GLY A 264 -8.49 10.26 -12.23
N PHE A 265 -8.25 11.42 -11.63
CA PHE A 265 -8.86 12.69 -11.98
C PHE A 265 -7.75 13.71 -12.21
N VAL A 266 -7.66 14.21 -13.44
CA VAL A 266 -6.67 15.20 -13.83
C VAL A 266 -7.40 16.43 -14.32
N TYR A 267 -7.34 17.52 -13.56
CA TYR A 267 -7.96 18.79 -13.95
C TYR A 267 -6.95 19.67 -14.66
N VAL A 268 -7.37 20.23 -15.79
CA VAL A 268 -6.58 21.15 -16.60
C VAL A 268 -7.31 22.48 -16.78
N ARG A 269 -6.55 23.54 -17.04
CA ARG A 269 -7.07 24.88 -17.34
C ARG A 269 -7.75 24.94 -18.72
N PRO A 270 -8.48 26.03 -19.02
CA PRO A 270 -9.01 26.29 -20.36
C PRO A 270 -7.94 26.20 -21.47
N GLU A 271 -8.40 26.07 -22.71
CA GLU A 271 -7.52 25.84 -23.86
C GLU A 271 -6.51 26.97 -24.05
N GLU A 272 -6.92 28.22 -23.79
CA GLU A 272 -6.11 29.43 -23.92
C GLU A 272 -4.94 29.49 -22.93
N GLU A 273 -5.09 28.83 -21.77
CA GLU A 273 -4.08 28.81 -20.71
C GLU A 273 -3.23 27.54 -20.73
N SER A 274 -3.83 26.41 -21.11
CA SER A 274 -3.18 25.10 -21.06
C SER A 274 -2.47 24.71 -22.35
N GLY A 275 -2.85 25.30 -23.49
CA GLY A 275 -2.38 24.86 -24.81
C GLY A 275 -2.86 23.46 -25.22
N LEU A 276 -3.77 22.86 -24.44
CA LEU A 276 -4.35 21.56 -24.71
C LEU A 276 -5.57 21.74 -25.62
N THR A 277 -5.39 21.60 -26.93
CA THR A 277 -6.48 21.82 -27.89
C THR A 277 -7.31 20.56 -28.12
N GLU A 278 -8.63 20.67 -28.11
CA GLU A 278 -9.52 19.56 -28.47
C GLU A 278 -9.60 19.41 -29.99
N LYS A 279 -9.69 18.15 -30.47
CA LYS A 279 -9.91 17.88 -31.89
C LYS A 279 -11.31 18.39 -32.31
N SER A 280 -11.48 18.74 -33.58
CA SER A 280 -12.78 19.20 -34.11
C SER A 280 -13.91 18.19 -33.90
N ALA A 281 -13.61 16.88 -33.92
CA ALA A 281 -14.57 15.82 -33.64
C ALA A 281 -14.88 15.62 -32.14
N ARG A 282 -14.22 16.38 -31.24
CA ARG A 282 -14.28 16.25 -29.77
C ARG A 282 -14.05 14.81 -29.27
N ASP A 283 -13.26 14.07 -30.01
CA ASP A 283 -12.89 12.66 -29.77
C ASP A 283 -11.49 12.52 -29.15
N GLY A 284 -10.97 13.59 -28.55
CA GLY A 284 -9.63 13.61 -27.96
C GLY A 284 -8.98 14.99 -27.98
N LEU A 285 -7.82 15.07 -27.32
CA LEU A 285 -6.92 16.20 -27.46
C LEU A 285 -6.01 15.99 -28.68
N THR A 286 -5.61 17.10 -29.29
CA THR A 286 -4.56 17.10 -30.31
C THR A 286 -3.24 16.70 -29.66
N GLU A 287 -2.43 15.88 -30.34
CA GLU A 287 -1.12 15.45 -29.84
C GLU A 287 -0.07 16.57 -29.96
N THR A 288 -0.26 17.64 -29.19
CA THR A 288 0.67 18.77 -29.08
C THR A 288 1.77 18.47 -28.04
N LYS A 289 2.76 19.35 -27.92
CA LYS A 289 3.83 19.19 -26.93
C LYS A 289 3.32 19.29 -25.50
N GLU A 290 2.29 20.11 -25.27
CA GLU A 290 1.59 20.28 -24.00
C GLU A 290 0.88 18.99 -23.60
N PHE A 291 0.25 18.31 -24.57
CA PHE A 291 -0.35 16.99 -24.33
C PHE A 291 0.71 15.95 -23.91
N PHE A 292 1.87 15.92 -24.58
CA PHE A 292 2.96 15.03 -24.17
C PHE A 292 3.57 15.41 -22.83
N GLY A 293 3.61 16.70 -22.49
CA GLY A 293 3.98 17.20 -21.17
C GLY A 293 3.02 16.74 -20.08
N LEU A 294 1.71 16.91 -20.29
CA LEU A 294 0.65 16.41 -19.43
C LEU A 294 0.80 14.91 -19.17
N ARG A 295 0.91 14.12 -20.25
CA ARG A 295 1.09 12.67 -20.18
C ARG A 295 2.33 12.30 -19.36
N HIS A 296 3.43 13.04 -19.54
CA HIS A 296 4.67 12.83 -18.78
C HIS A 296 4.48 13.11 -17.28
N ILE A 297 3.86 14.23 -16.92
CA ILE A 297 3.60 14.62 -15.52
C ILE A 297 2.77 13.55 -14.81
N VAL A 298 1.67 13.11 -15.44
CA VAL A 298 0.79 12.07 -14.89
C VAL A 298 1.55 10.75 -14.76
N ALA A 299 2.32 10.34 -15.77
CA ALA A 299 3.10 9.10 -15.74
C ALA A 299 4.16 9.09 -14.61
N ILE A 300 4.86 10.21 -14.39
CA ILE A 300 5.82 10.34 -13.28
C ILE A 300 5.10 10.33 -11.92
N SER A 301 3.94 10.96 -11.81
CA SER A 301 3.11 10.92 -10.60
C SER A 301 2.67 9.49 -10.26
N ILE A 302 2.24 8.72 -11.27
CA ILE A 302 1.96 7.28 -11.11
C ILE A 302 3.21 6.52 -10.68
N LYS A 303 4.37 6.80 -11.29
CA LYS A 303 5.64 6.15 -10.91
C LYS A 303 6.04 6.42 -9.46
N GLN A 304 5.76 7.61 -8.93
CA GLN A 304 5.97 7.94 -7.52
C GLN A 304 5.06 7.11 -6.59
N LEU A 305 3.80 6.91 -7.00
CA LEU A 305 2.85 6.05 -6.29
C LEU A 305 3.28 4.58 -6.37
N GLU A 306 3.63 4.06 -7.56
CA GLU A 306 4.11 2.69 -7.78
C GLU A 306 5.31 2.35 -6.88
N ALA A 307 6.29 3.26 -6.78
CA ALA A 307 7.46 3.06 -5.95
C ALA A 307 7.11 2.89 -4.46
N ARG A 308 6.14 3.68 -3.96
CA ARG A 308 5.69 3.63 -2.56
C ARG A 308 4.79 2.44 -2.30
N ARG A 309 3.85 2.16 -3.20
CA ARG A 309 3.04 0.94 -3.20
C ARG A 309 3.92 -0.30 -3.20
N TYR A 310 4.94 -0.37 -4.05
CA TYR A 310 5.88 -1.49 -4.07
C TYR A 310 6.63 -1.64 -2.75
N ARG A 311 7.16 -0.55 -2.18
CA ARG A 311 7.82 -0.59 -0.86
C ARG A 311 6.88 -1.08 0.24
N TYR A 312 5.64 -0.60 0.24
CA TYR A 312 4.63 -1.04 1.19
C TYR A 312 4.27 -2.52 0.99
N ARG A 313 3.92 -2.94 -0.24
CA ARG A 313 3.58 -4.34 -0.56
C ARG A 313 4.74 -5.31 -0.32
N ALA A 314 5.98 -4.88 -0.56
CA ALA A 314 7.18 -5.68 -0.26
C ALA A 314 7.39 -5.86 1.25
N LYS A 315 7.17 -4.81 2.06
CA LYS A 315 7.22 -4.87 3.53
C LYS A 315 6.03 -5.64 4.13
N ALA A 316 4.86 -5.48 3.53
CA ALA A 316 3.60 -6.12 3.92
C ALA A 316 3.38 -7.48 3.24
N GLN A 317 4.36 -8.01 2.49
CA GLN A 317 4.29 -9.26 1.72
C GLN A 317 2.96 -9.48 0.95
N LYS A 318 2.25 -8.40 0.58
CA LYS A 318 0.98 -8.45 -0.14
C LYS A 318 1.24 -8.74 -1.62
N GLY A 319 0.73 -9.85 -2.13
CA GLY A 319 0.96 -10.35 -3.50
C GLY A 319 0.89 -11.88 -3.53
N ARG A 320 1.13 -12.52 -4.69
CA ARG A 320 1.26 -13.99 -4.73
C ARG A 320 2.29 -14.40 -3.66
N ARG A 321 1.81 -15.05 -2.59
CA ARG A 321 2.62 -15.63 -1.51
C ARG A 321 3.80 -16.31 -2.19
N ARG A 322 5.02 -15.77 -2.00
CA ARG A 322 6.21 -16.57 -2.31
C ARG A 322 6.07 -17.75 -1.38
N ARG A 323 5.77 -18.93 -1.92
CA ARG A 323 5.77 -20.15 -1.11
C ARG A 323 7.08 -20.15 -0.37
N SER A 324 7.00 -20.27 0.96
CA SER A 324 8.22 -20.50 1.71
C SER A 324 8.83 -21.81 1.19
N VAL A 325 10.15 -21.95 1.32
CA VAL A 325 10.77 -23.24 0.96
C VAL A 325 10.14 -24.37 1.79
N GLU A 326 9.64 -24.07 3.00
CA GLU A 326 8.84 -25.00 3.79
C GLU A 326 7.48 -25.33 3.16
N ASP A 327 6.77 -24.37 2.57
CA ASP A 327 5.54 -24.62 1.82
C ASP A 327 5.80 -25.46 0.57
N ASP A 328 6.91 -25.21 -0.14
CA ASP A 328 7.31 -26.00 -1.30
C ASP A 328 7.72 -27.43 -0.90
N VAL A 329 8.46 -27.59 0.19
CA VAL A 329 8.80 -28.91 0.76
C VAL A 329 7.54 -29.63 1.21
N ASN A 330 6.60 -28.97 1.90
CA ASN A 330 5.34 -29.58 2.32
C ASN A 330 4.47 -29.97 1.11
N ALA A 331 4.43 -29.13 0.07
CA ALA A 331 3.68 -29.41 -1.16
C ALA A 331 4.25 -30.62 -1.94
N LEU A 332 5.56 -30.87 -1.87
CA LEU A 332 6.17 -32.08 -2.46
C LEU A 332 5.66 -33.39 -1.81
N PHE A 333 5.12 -33.31 -0.60
CA PHE A 333 4.58 -34.45 0.15
C PHE A 333 3.06 -34.37 0.38
N ASP A 334 2.36 -33.50 -0.36
CA ASP A 334 0.90 -33.43 -0.41
C ASP A 334 0.37 -34.19 -1.64
N PHE A 335 -0.28 -35.33 -1.38
CA PHE A 335 -0.73 -36.24 -2.43
C PHE A 335 -2.25 -36.17 -2.70
N GLU A 336 -2.99 -35.25 -2.08
CA GLU A 336 -4.45 -35.17 -2.25
C GLU A 336 -4.87 -34.98 -3.71
N ASN A 337 -4.15 -34.13 -4.44
CA ASN A 337 -4.44 -33.84 -5.83
C ASN A 337 -4.15 -35.04 -6.75
N VAL A 338 -3.17 -35.88 -6.41
CA VAL A 338 -2.88 -37.12 -7.14
C VAL A 338 -4.01 -38.11 -6.94
N VAL A 339 -4.50 -38.28 -5.71
CA VAL A 339 -5.65 -39.15 -5.40
C VAL A 339 -6.91 -38.71 -6.16
N LYS A 340 -7.18 -37.40 -6.24
CA LYS A 340 -8.33 -36.86 -7.00
C LYS A 340 -8.22 -37.15 -8.50
N LYS A 341 -7.05 -36.94 -9.10
CA LYS A 341 -6.81 -37.21 -10.53
C LYS A 341 -6.95 -38.70 -10.86
N VAL A 342 -6.43 -39.57 -10.00
CA VAL A 342 -6.55 -41.02 -10.19
C VAL A 342 -8.01 -41.46 -10.07
N LYS A 343 -8.75 -40.97 -9.08
CA LYS A 343 -10.20 -41.26 -8.97
C LYS A 343 -10.99 -40.80 -10.20
N HIS A 344 -10.65 -39.63 -10.76
CA HIS A 344 -11.30 -39.11 -11.95
C HIS A 344 -11.02 -39.97 -13.19
N GLY A 345 -9.74 -40.30 -13.45
CA GLY A 345 -9.36 -41.15 -14.59
C GLY A 345 -9.91 -42.59 -14.49
N LEU A 346 -10.01 -43.15 -13.28
CA LEU A 346 -10.68 -44.45 -13.08
C LEU A 346 -12.18 -44.38 -13.38
N GLY A 347 -12.82 -43.23 -13.14
CA GLY A 347 -14.22 -42.97 -13.52
C GLY A 347 -14.41 -42.85 -15.04
N GLU A 348 -13.48 -42.20 -15.75
CA GLU A 348 -13.50 -42.09 -17.21
C GLU A 348 -13.33 -43.44 -17.91
N LEU A 349 -12.62 -44.39 -17.29
CA LEU A 349 -12.48 -45.78 -17.76
C LEU A 349 -13.73 -46.64 -17.54
N GLY A 350 -14.84 -46.06 -17.06
CA GLY A 350 -16.12 -46.74 -16.91
C GLY A 350 -16.19 -47.71 -15.72
N MET A 351 -15.27 -47.60 -14.75
CA MET A 351 -15.33 -48.42 -13.53
C MET A 351 -16.52 -48.02 -12.65
N LYS A 352 -17.13 -49.02 -12.00
CA LYS A 352 -18.25 -48.78 -11.08
C LYS A 352 -17.80 -47.94 -9.89
N ALA A 353 -18.69 -47.09 -9.39
CA ALA A 353 -18.39 -46.13 -8.32
C ALA A 353 -17.84 -46.80 -7.04
N GLU A 354 -18.27 -48.02 -6.72
CA GLU A 354 -17.78 -48.79 -5.58
C GLU A 354 -16.32 -49.26 -5.76
N ASP A 355 -15.94 -49.65 -6.97
CA ASP A 355 -14.58 -50.08 -7.29
C ASP A 355 -13.62 -48.89 -7.30
N VAL A 356 -14.05 -47.74 -7.84
CA VAL A 356 -13.28 -46.48 -7.81
C VAL A 356 -13.07 -46.01 -6.37
N LYS A 357 -14.09 -46.16 -5.51
CA LYS A 357 -13.97 -45.80 -4.08
C LYS A 357 -12.99 -46.73 -3.37
N SER A 358 -13.08 -48.03 -3.61
CA SER A 358 -12.22 -49.05 -3.01
C SER A 358 -10.76 -48.89 -3.45
N ALA A 359 -10.51 -48.72 -4.75
CA ALA A 359 -9.19 -48.42 -5.30
C ALA A 359 -8.63 -47.10 -4.74
N GLY A 360 -9.46 -46.07 -4.65
CA GLY A 360 -9.09 -44.79 -4.03
C GLY A 360 -8.64 -44.92 -2.57
N THR A 361 -9.26 -45.81 -1.78
CA THR A 361 -8.87 -46.07 -0.39
C THR A 361 -7.53 -46.80 -0.30
N VAL A 362 -7.28 -47.79 -1.16
CA VAL A 362 -6.00 -48.51 -1.19
C VAL A 362 -4.87 -47.56 -1.59
N ILE A 363 -5.09 -46.74 -2.62
CA ILE A 363 -4.10 -45.76 -3.10
C ILE A 363 -3.81 -44.70 -2.03
N HIS A 364 -4.83 -44.21 -1.34
CA HIS A 364 -4.65 -43.29 -0.22
C HIS A 364 -3.80 -43.92 0.89
N LYS A 365 -4.00 -45.21 1.20
CA LYS A 365 -3.21 -45.91 2.22
C LYS A 365 -1.73 -46.06 1.82
N VAL A 366 -1.46 -46.34 0.54
CA VAL A 366 -0.08 -46.42 0.01
C VAL A 366 0.61 -45.05 0.05
N LEU A 367 -0.09 -44.00 -0.40
CA LEU A 367 0.47 -42.64 -0.42
C LEU A 367 0.70 -42.07 0.99
N GLU A 368 -0.17 -42.37 1.96
CA GLU A 368 0.07 -41.97 3.36
C GLU A 368 1.26 -42.69 3.98
N LYS A 369 1.44 -43.98 3.68
CA LYS A 369 2.63 -44.70 4.11
C LYS A 369 3.90 -44.08 3.51
N GLU A 370 3.89 -43.76 2.22
CA GLU A 370 5.04 -43.15 1.56
C GLU A 370 5.30 -41.72 2.04
N LYS A 371 4.25 -40.97 2.39
CA LYS A 371 4.37 -39.68 3.08
C LYS A 371 5.09 -39.85 4.42
N GLN A 372 4.65 -40.79 5.26
CA GLN A 372 5.27 -41.09 6.56
C GLN A 372 6.74 -41.48 6.42
N ASP A 373 7.07 -42.35 5.46
CA ASP A 373 8.44 -42.80 5.20
C ASP A 373 9.38 -41.62 4.82
N LYS A 374 8.84 -40.57 4.21
CA LYS A 374 9.60 -39.38 3.78
C LYS A 374 9.55 -38.20 4.76
N VAL A 375 8.78 -38.28 5.86
CA VAL A 375 8.73 -37.22 6.89
C VAL A 375 10.11 -36.95 7.48
N ALA A 376 10.91 -37.98 7.77
CA ALA A 376 12.25 -37.82 8.33
C ALA A 376 13.21 -37.11 7.36
N ILE A 377 13.05 -37.33 6.05
CA ILE A 377 13.84 -36.65 5.01
C ILE A 377 13.39 -35.19 4.91
N ALA A 378 12.09 -34.93 4.91
CA ALA A 378 11.53 -33.58 4.94
C ALA A 378 12.04 -32.79 6.15
N GLN A 379 12.06 -33.41 7.33
CA GLN A 379 12.58 -32.79 8.56
C GLN A 379 14.08 -32.49 8.44
N ARG A 380 14.89 -33.43 7.94
CA ARG A 380 16.32 -33.20 7.72
C ARG A 380 16.59 -32.07 6.73
N ILE A 381 15.80 -31.97 5.67
CA ILE A 381 15.87 -30.86 4.71
C ILE A 381 15.49 -29.55 5.39
N LYS A 382 14.43 -29.52 6.21
CA LYS A 382 14.04 -28.35 7.02
C LYS A 382 15.16 -27.91 7.97
N ASP A 383 15.76 -28.83 8.72
CA ASP A 383 16.85 -28.52 9.64
C ASP A 383 18.09 -27.99 8.91
N THR A 384 18.39 -28.56 7.74
CA THR A 384 19.49 -28.12 6.87
C THR A 384 19.22 -26.73 6.29
N ILE A 385 17.99 -26.47 5.84
CA ILE A 385 17.56 -25.16 5.37
C ILE A 385 17.60 -24.14 6.51
N ALA A 386 17.15 -24.49 7.72
CA ALA A 386 17.22 -23.63 8.88
C ALA A 386 18.68 -23.27 9.24
N LEU A 387 19.60 -24.23 9.14
CA LEU A 387 21.03 -23.99 9.29
C LEU A 387 21.59 -23.03 8.23
N TYR A 388 21.22 -23.23 6.95
CA TYR A 388 21.63 -22.35 5.85
C TYR A 388 20.94 -20.98 5.89
N GLN A 389 19.70 -20.90 6.36
CA GLN A 389 18.98 -19.66 6.63
C GLN A 389 19.66 -18.91 7.78
N GLY A 390 20.05 -19.59 8.87
CA GLY A 390 20.85 -18.99 9.93
C GLY A 390 22.17 -18.42 9.40
N GLN A 391 22.87 -19.14 8.52
CA GLN A 391 24.07 -18.64 7.84
C GLN A 391 23.80 -17.49 6.87
N ALA A 392 22.68 -17.53 6.14
CA ALA A 392 22.28 -16.47 5.20
C ALA A 392 21.80 -15.21 5.94
N THR A 393 21.10 -15.37 7.07
CA THR A 393 20.69 -14.31 8.01
C THR A 393 21.93 -13.69 8.64
N LEU A 394 22.89 -14.49 9.10
CA LEU A 394 24.20 -14.01 9.54
C LEU A 394 24.94 -13.29 8.41
N GLY A 395 24.87 -13.77 7.18
CA GLY A 395 25.41 -13.11 5.99
C GLY A 395 24.75 -11.75 5.71
N LYS A 396 23.42 -11.66 5.82
CA LYS A 396 22.64 -10.42 5.69
C LYS A 396 22.97 -9.43 6.80
N ILE A 397 23.02 -9.89 8.05
CA ILE A 397 23.46 -9.10 9.21
C ILE A 397 24.87 -8.58 8.95
N THR A 398 25.80 -9.44 8.55
CA THR A 398 27.19 -9.08 8.20
C THR A 398 27.24 -8.04 7.09
N HIS A 399 26.40 -8.16 6.05
CA HIS A 399 26.35 -7.18 4.97
C HIS A 399 25.86 -5.80 5.43
N VAL A 400 24.75 -5.74 6.18
CA VAL A 400 24.22 -4.49 6.77
C VAL A 400 25.27 -3.86 7.70
N LEU A 401 25.93 -4.67 8.52
CA LEU A 401 27.01 -4.25 9.41
C LEU A 401 28.21 -3.69 8.66
N LEU A 402 28.69 -4.37 7.62
CA LEU A 402 29.79 -3.88 6.80
C LEU A 402 29.42 -2.56 6.15
N HIS A 403 28.18 -2.42 5.68
CA HIS A 403 27.70 -1.18 5.07
C HIS A 403 27.69 -0.02 6.08
N GLU A 404 27.14 -0.22 7.28
CA GLU A 404 27.10 0.80 8.33
C GLU A 404 28.47 1.11 8.93
N GLY A 405 29.31 0.11 9.13
CA GLY A 405 30.69 0.26 9.56
C GLY A 405 31.50 1.07 8.54
N ARG A 406 31.43 0.71 7.25
CA ARG A 406 32.08 1.45 6.16
C ARG A 406 31.60 2.90 6.08
N LYS A 407 30.30 3.16 6.25
CA LYS A 407 29.75 4.54 6.25
C LYS A 407 30.38 5.40 7.34
N ASN A 408 30.46 4.89 8.57
CA ASN A 408 31.05 5.61 9.70
C ASN A 408 32.57 5.78 9.53
N ILE A 409 33.29 4.74 9.10
CA ILE A 409 34.73 4.81 8.81
C ILE A 409 35.03 5.83 7.71
N LYS A 410 34.24 5.84 6.63
CA LYS A 410 34.39 6.79 5.53
C LYS A 410 34.23 8.23 6.04
N TYR A 411 33.19 8.52 6.82
CA TYR A 411 32.98 9.85 7.41
C TYR A 411 34.19 10.31 8.26
N LEU A 412 34.73 9.41 9.09
CA LEU A 412 35.92 9.69 9.91
C LEU A 412 37.14 9.97 9.03
N SER A 413 37.39 9.12 8.03
CA SER A 413 38.53 9.26 7.11
C SER A 413 38.50 10.55 6.29
N GLU A 414 37.31 11.08 5.98
CA GLU A 414 37.16 12.34 5.25
C GLU A 414 37.19 13.58 6.18
N THR A 415 36.73 13.44 7.42
CA THR A 415 36.55 14.57 8.34
C THR A 415 37.79 14.84 9.18
N VAL A 416 38.50 13.81 9.65
CA VAL A 416 39.69 13.96 10.51
C VAL A 416 40.81 14.75 9.81
N PRO A 417 41.18 14.48 8.53
CA PRO A 417 42.20 15.28 7.85
C PRO A 417 41.79 16.75 7.66
N ARG A 418 40.48 17.02 7.51
CA ARG A 418 39.96 18.40 7.42
C ARG A 418 40.08 19.13 8.75
N ILE A 419 39.79 18.44 9.86
CA ILE A 419 39.99 18.98 11.21
C ILE A 419 41.46 19.36 11.42
N VAL A 420 42.41 18.46 11.07
CA VAL A 420 43.85 18.74 11.15
C VAL A 420 44.23 19.97 10.34
N LYS A 421 43.85 20.01 9.05
CA LYS A 421 44.13 21.15 8.16
C LYS A 421 43.54 22.48 8.68
N TRP A 422 42.36 22.45 9.29
CA TRP A 422 41.74 23.65 9.85
C TRP A 422 42.37 24.07 11.17
N SER A 423 42.83 23.13 12.00
CA SER A 423 43.59 23.46 13.21
C SER A 423 44.92 24.16 12.90
N GLU A 424 45.65 23.71 11.88
CA GLU A 424 46.88 24.36 11.40
C GLU A 424 46.63 25.78 10.87
N LYS A 425 45.50 25.97 10.16
CA LYS A 425 45.09 27.31 9.70
C LYS A 425 44.71 28.23 10.86
N LEU A 426 44.00 27.71 11.86
CA LEU A 426 43.63 28.45 13.07
C LEU A 426 44.84 28.89 13.90
N SER A 427 45.91 28.08 13.95
CA SER A 427 47.14 28.48 14.66
C SER A 427 47.88 29.62 13.96
N GLY A 428 47.75 29.75 12.64
CA GLY A 428 48.35 30.84 11.87
C GLY A 428 47.47 32.10 11.78
N GLN A 429 46.15 31.95 11.74
CA GLN A 429 45.18 33.04 11.59
C GLN A 429 43.90 32.75 12.40
N PRO A 430 43.69 33.40 13.55
CA PRO A 430 42.48 33.21 14.35
C PRO A 430 41.22 33.59 13.57
N ASN A 431 40.29 32.65 13.38
CA ASN A 431 39.03 32.86 12.67
C ASN A 431 37.88 32.16 13.41
N GLN A 432 36.91 32.93 13.90
CA GLN A 432 35.78 32.42 14.69
C GLN A 432 34.86 31.48 13.91
N ASP A 433 34.62 31.72 12.61
CA ASP A 433 33.81 30.83 11.77
C ASP A 433 34.51 29.48 11.55
N LEU A 434 35.83 29.51 11.34
CA LEU A 434 36.62 28.29 11.22
C LEU A 434 36.66 27.49 12.53
N PHE A 435 36.76 28.19 13.67
CA PHE A 435 36.69 27.58 15.01
C PHE A 435 35.33 26.90 15.25
N ALA A 436 34.22 27.58 14.91
CA ALA A 436 32.87 27.02 15.04
C ALA A 436 32.67 25.78 14.14
N LYS A 437 33.17 25.83 12.89
CA LYS A 437 33.14 24.68 11.97
C LYS A 437 33.95 23.49 12.50
N LEU A 438 35.11 23.75 13.08
CA LEU A 438 35.96 22.74 13.70
C LEU A 438 35.27 22.11 14.90
N GLN A 439 34.73 22.91 15.82
CA GLN A 439 34.00 22.41 17.01
C GLN A 439 32.80 21.55 16.62
N LYS A 440 31.99 21.98 15.65
CA LYS A 440 30.84 21.21 15.13
C LYS A 440 31.28 19.87 14.52
N ARG A 441 32.33 19.87 13.68
CA ARG A 441 32.81 18.64 13.03
C ARG A 441 33.47 17.67 14.00
N SER A 442 34.23 18.17 14.98
CA SER A 442 34.79 17.37 16.07
C SER A 442 33.69 16.74 16.92
N GLY A 443 32.61 17.47 17.22
CA GLY A 443 31.42 16.91 17.88
C GLY A 443 30.77 15.78 17.07
N ASN A 444 30.66 15.95 15.75
CA ASN A 444 30.16 14.89 14.87
C ASN A 444 31.08 13.67 14.85
N VAL A 445 32.42 13.85 14.84
CA VAL A 445 33.38 12.74 14.93
C VAL A 445 33.15 11.90 16.19
N ILE A 446 33.01 12.55 17.35
CA ILE A 446 32.72 11.86 18.62
C ILE A 446 31.39 11.08 18.52
N SER A 447 30.36 11.67 17.92
CA SER A 447 29.07 11.00 17.69
C SER A 447 29.22 9.74 16.82
N HIS A 448 29.90 9.85 15.68
CA HIS A 448 30.13 8.71 14.78
C HIS A 448 31.00 7.61 15.42
N THR A 449 31.98 7.96 16.25
CA THR A 449 32.77 6.99 17.01
C THR A 449 31.92 6.26 18.05
N LYS A 450 30.99 6.95 18.72
CA LYS A 450 30.04 6.31 19.66
C LYS A 450 29.10 5.34 18.94
N VAL A 451 28.59 5.72 17.77
CA VAL A 451 27.76 4.83 16.93
C VAL A 451 28.55 3.59 16.51
N LEU A 452 29.80 3.75 16.08
CA LEU A 452 30.66 2.64 15.68
C LEU A 452 30.97 1.70 16.86
N ALA A 453 31.25 2.25 18.05
CA ALA A 453 31.46 1.46 19.26
C ALA A 453 30.19 0.69 19.66
N HIS A 454 29.01 1.31 19.55
CA HIS A 454 27.72 0.64 19.79
C HIS A 454 27.49 -0.50 18.79
N LEU A 455 27.78 -0.28 17.51
CA LEU A 455 27.71 -1.31 16.48
C LEU A 455 28.60 -2.51 16.81
N PHE A 456 29.87 -2.30 17.18
CA PHE A 456 30.78 -3.40 17.53
C PHE A 456 30.36 -4.14 18.81
N LYS A 457 29.86 -3.43 19.83
CA LYS A 457 29.34 -4.05 21.07
C LYS A 457 28.17 -4.99 20.80
N LYS A 458 27.32 -4.69 19.80
CA LYS A 458 26.23 -5.57 19.36
C LYS A 458 26.69 -6.83 18.63
N ILE A 459 27.93 -6.88 18.15
CA ILE A 459 28.49 -7.97 17.34
C ILE A 459 29.38 -8.92 18.16
N GLU A 460 29.91 -8.45 19.28
CA GLU A 460 30.77 -9.23 20.16
C GLU A 460 30.22 -10.63 20.52
N PRO A 461 28.90 -10.82 20.72
CA PRO A 461 28.31 -12.15 20.94
C PRO A 461 28.37 -13.08 19.72
N LEU A 462 28.38 -12.54 18.50
CA LEU A 462 28.39 -13.29 17.24
C LEU A 462 29.79 -13.74 16.81
N ALA A 463 30.84 -13.05 17.27
CA ALA A 463 32.22 -13.25 16.83
C ALA A 463 33.03 -14.25 17.68
N ARG A 464 32.50 -14.73 18.82
CA ARG A 464 33.22 -15.64 19.71
C ARG A 464 33.18 -17.09 19.24
N THR A 465 34.35 -17.65 18.91
CA THR A 465 34.58 -19.03 18.47
C THR A 465 34.42 -20.08 19.59
N ARG A 466 34.49 -19.68 20.87
CA ARG A 466 34.18 -20.53 22.04
C ARG A 466 33.12 -19.86 22.90
N ARG A 467 31.91 -20.42 22.94
CA ARG A 467 30.80 -19.94 23.76
C ARG A 467 31.03 -20.29 25.23
N ALA A 468 30.70 -19.37 26.13
CA ALA A 468 30.60 -19.69 27.54
C ALA A 468 29.49 -20.75 27.74
N PRO A 469 29.66 -21.72 28.66
CA PRO A 469 28.65 -22.73 28.93
C PRO A 469 27.36 -22.07 29.42
N ALA A 470 26.22 -22.65 29.06
CA ALA A 470 24.93 -22.23 29.57
C ALA A 470 24.87 -22.43 31.10
N LYS A 471 24.35 -21.43 31.81
CA LYS A 471 24.17 -21.46 33.27
C LYS A 471 22.69 -21.27 33.59
N SER A 472 22.30 -21.66 34.80
CA SER A 472 20.97 -21.38 35.34
C SER A 472 20.96 -19.98 35.92
N PHE A 473 19.97 -19.17 35.54
CA PHE A 473 19.78 -17.80 36.04
C PHE A 473 18.37 -17.64 36.59
N ILE A 474 18.22 -16.90 37.68
CA ILE A 474 16.91 -16.44 38.16
C ILE A 474 16.42 -15.38 37.18
N LEU A 475 15.20 -15.57 36.65
CA LEU A 475 14.69 -14.74 35.57
C LEU A 475 14.41 -13.30 36.00
N GLU A 476 13.95 -13.11 37.23
CA GLU A 476 13.72 -11.79 37.82
C GLU A 476 15.03 -10.97 37.89
N ASP A 477 16.10 -11.54 38.44
CA ASP A 477 17.43 -10.91 38.46
C ASP A 477 17.92 -10.52 37.06
N VAL A 478 17.66 -11.36 36.06
CA VAL A 478 18.06 -11.06 34.67
C VAL A 478 17.30 -9.85 34.13
N LEU A 479 15.99 -9.76 34.39
CA LEU A 479 15.17 -8.63 33.97
C LEU A 479 15.60 -7.35 34.69
N GLU A 480 15.83 -7.40 36.01
CA GLU A 480 16.32 -6.26 36.79
C GLU A 480 17.67 -5.75 36.26
N ASN A 481 18.63 -6.66 36.04
CA ASN A 481 19.93 -6.31 35.47
C ASN A 481 19.80 -5.70 34.07
N ALA A 482 18.89 -6.22 33.23
CA ALA A 482 18.64 -5.67 31.91
C ALA A 482 18.09 -4.24 31.98
N PHE A 483 17.12 -3.95 32.86
CA PHE A 483 16.62 -2.59 33.06
C PHE A 483 17.67 -1.65 33.68
N ALA A 484 18.52 -2.15 34.60
CA ALA A 484 19.57 -1.36 35.24
C ALA A 484 20.58 -0.79 34.24
N ILE A 485 20.88 -1.53 33.15
CA ILE A 485 21.75 -1.07 32.05
C ILE A 485 21.23 0.22 31.41
N PHE A 486 19.90 0.42 31.38
CA PHE A 486 19.24 1.58 30.75
C PHE A 486 18.71 2.60 31.78
N SER A 487 19.11 2.50 33.04
CA SER A 487 18.62 3.36 34.14
C SER A 487 18.68 4.86 33.84
N HIS A 488 19.76 5.33 33.21
CA HIS A 488 19.91 6.73 32.81
C HIS A 488 18.88 7.15 31.74
N ASP A 489 18.69 6.33 30.71
CA ASP A 489 17.74 6.62 29.62
C ASP A 489 16.29 6.55 30.12
N ILE A 490 15.96 5.53 30.92
CA ILE A 490 14.65 5.37 31.59
C ILE A 490 14.31 6.63 32.40
N SER A 491 15.26 7.11 33.22
CA SER A 491 15.07 8.32 34.04
C SER A 491 14.89 9.58 33.18
N LYS A 492 15.69 9.73 32.12
CA LYS A 492 15.68 10.89 31.22
C LYS A 492 14.35 11.07 30.50
N ILE A 493 13.66 9.99 30.15
CA ILE A 493 12.34 10.02 29.51
C ILE A 493 11.20 9.64 30.45
N SER A 494 11.45 9.56 31.76
CA SER A 494 10.44 9.30 32.80
C SER A 494 9.57 8.06 32.52
N VAL A 495 10.20 6.97 32.11
CA VAL A 495 9.53 5.67 31.90
C VAL A 495 9.41 4.96 33.24
N LYS A 496 8.22 4.45 33.55
CA LYS A 496 8.03 3.48 34.64
C LYS A 496 8.16 2.07 34.08
N TYR A 497 8.75 1.16 34.84
CA TYR A 497 8.73 -0.26 34.52
C TYR A 497 8.22 -1.08 35.70
N ILE A 498 7.52 -2.18 35.39
CA ILE A 498 6.96 -3.12 36.37
C ILE A 498 7.40 -4.52 35.98
N ILE A 499 8.00 -5.25 36.92
CA ILE A 499 8.30 -6.67 36.78
C ILE A 499 7.26 -7.41 37.62
N ASP A 500 6.30 -8.05 36.95
CA ASP A 500 5.26 -8.89 37.55
C ASP A 500 5.68 -10.36 37.39
N THR A 501 6.07 -10.99 38.49
CA THR A 501 6.47 -12.40 38.50
C THR A 501 5.44 -13.24 39.23
N SER A 502 4.96 -14.31 38.57
CA SER A 502 4.08 -15.28 39.24
C SER A 502 4.84 -16.20 40.20
N ASP A 503 6.16 -16.34 40.02
CA ASP A 503 7.04 -17.14 40.86
C ASP A 503 8.48 -16.56 40.80
N PRO A 504 8.97 -15.93 41.89
CA PRO A 504 10.34 -15.39 41.97
C PRO A 504 11.45 -16.44 41.79
N SER A 505 11.13 -17.73 41.95
CA SER A 505 12.10 -18.82 41.82
C SER A 505 12.26 -19.35 40.38
N LEU A 506 11.60 -18.75 39.39
CA LEU A 506 11.71 -19.16 38.00
C LEU A 506 13.15 -19.02 37.48
N THR A 507 13.75 -20.16 37.13
CA THR A 507 15.09 -20.21 36.56
C THR A 507 15.10 -20.60 35.09
N VAL A 508 15.90 -19.90 34.29
CA VAL A 508 16.14 -20.19 32.86
C VAL A 508 17.59 -20.64 32.64
N VAL A 509 17.79 -21.59 31.71
CA VAL A 509 19.13 -22.05 31.33
C VAL A 509 19.51 -21.38 30.01
N ALA A 510 20.49 -20.48 30.04
CA ALA A 510 20.90 -19.71 28.88
C ALA A 510 22.38 -19.34 28.93
N ASN A 511 22.91 -18.80 27.84
CA ASN A 511 24.14 -18.02 27.89
C ASN A 511 23.81 -16.58 28.32
N GLU A 512 24.57 -16.04 29.27
CA GLU A 512 24.38 -14.68 29.81
C GLU A 512 24.37 -13.60 28.71
N MET A 513 25.24 -13.70 27.70
CA MET A 513 25.28 -12.72 26.61
C MET A 513 24.04 -12.81 25.72
N ASP A 514 23.53 -14.03 25.46
CA ASP A 514 22.34 -14.19 24.61
C ASP A 514 21.10 -13.64 25.32
N ILE A 515 20.92 -13.93 26.62
CA ILE A 515 19.75 -13.44 27.35
C ILE A 515 19.79 -11.91 27.52
N ILE A 516 20.97 -11.33 27.78
CA ILE A 516 21.15 -9.88 27.79
C ILE A 516 20.85 -9.28 26.40
N THR A 517 21.28 -9.93 25.32
CA THR A 517 21.01 -9.46 23.94
C THR A 517 19.51 -9.38 23.66
N VAL A 518 18.73 -10.35 24.13
CA VAL A 518 17.27 -10.37 23.93
C VAL A 518 16.62 -9.17 24.62
N PHE A 519 16.80 -9.05 25.93
CA PHE A 519 16.12 -8.01 26.70
C PHE A 519 16.65 -6.61 26.40
N SER A 520 17.95 -6.44 26.17
CA SER A 520 18.50 -5.12 25.82
C SER A 520 17.97 -4.56 24.50
N ASN A 521 17.77 -5.42 23.49
CA ASN A 521 17.18 -4.97 22.22
C ASN A 521 15.69 -4.64 22.34
N LEU A 522 14.95 -5.34 23.22
CA LEU A 522 13.55 -5.02 23.49
C LEU A 522 13.42 -3.70 24.24
N ILE A 523 14.20 -3.50 25.31
CA ILE A 523 14.21 -2.28 26.11
C ILE A 523 14.62 -1.07 25.25
N GLU A 524 15.70 -1.16 24.48
CA GLU A 524 16.13 -0.09 23.57
C GLU A 524 15.05 0.25 22.51
N ASN A 525 14.27 -0.75 22.07
CA ASN A 525 13.13 -0.50 21.19
C ASN A 525 11.98 0.21 21.88
N SER A 526 11.56 -0.23 23.06
CA SER A 526 10.49 0.42 23.81
C SER A 526 10.85 1.86 24.17
N LEU A 527 12.07 2.10 24.69
CA LEU A 527 12.51 3.46 25.05
C LEU A 527 12.46 4.44 23.86
N TYR A 528 12.83 3.97 22.66
CA TYR A 528 12.74 4.78 21.46
C TYR A 528 11.30 5.21 21.15
N TRP A 529 10.37 4.25 21.15
CA TRP A 529 8.98 4.52 20.78
C TRP A 529 8.22 5.30 21.86
N LEU A 530 8.47 4.99 23.13
CA LEU A 530 7.87 5.69 24.28
C LEU A 530 8.31 7.16 24.33
N LYS A 531 9.52 7.49 23.86
CA LYS A 531 9.99 8.87 23.74
C LYS A 531 9.10 9.73 22.81
N LEU A 532 8.46 9.12 21.81
CA LEU A 532 7.62 9.82 20.84
C LEU A 532 6.19 10.08 21.34
N LEU A 533 5.78 9.44 22.44
CA LEU A 533 4.48 9.68 23.06
C LEU A 533 4.42 11.08 23.70
N GLN A 534 3.36 11.83 23.38
CA GLN A 534 3.01 13.11 24.01
C GLN A 534 1.84 12.93 24.97
N GLY A 535 1.95 13.47 26.19
CA GLY A 535 0.83 13.57 27.15
C GLY A 535 0.34 12.26 27.79
N LYS A 536 0.94 11.10 27.46
CA LYS A 536 0.61 9.80 28.06
C LYS A 536 1.72 9.34 29.01
N GLU A 537 1.35 8.60 30.05
CA GLU A 537 2.31 7.88 30.90
C GLU A 537 3.10 6.88 30.05
N ARG A 538 4.39 6.72 30.32
CA ARG A 538 5.28 5.80 29.59
C ARG A 538 5.55 4.59 30.47
N LEU A 539 5.10 3.42 30.05
CA LEU A 539 5.10 2.21 30.86
C LEU A 539 5.67 1.02 30.08
N ILE A 540 6.55 0.27 30.74
CA ILE A 540 6.98 -1.07 30.32
C ILE A 540 6.55 -2.05 31.41
N THR A 541 5.99 -3.20 31.05
CA THR A 541 5.58 -4.23 32.00
C THR A 541 6.09 -5.58 31.51
N THR A 542 6.70 -6.36 32.40
CA THR A 542 7.04 -7.76 32.11
C THR A 542 6.24 -8.66 33.01
N LYS A 543 5.55 -9.65 32.42
CA LYS A 543 4.84 -10.68 33.16
C LYS A 543 5.53 -12.02 32.94
N THR A 544 5.93 -12.69 34.01
CA THR A 544 6.63 -13.99 33.92
C THR A 544 5.81 -15.11 34.54
N TYR A 545 5.72 -16.24 33.85
CA TYR A 545 5.01 -17.41 34.34
C TYR A 545 5.48 -18.71 33.71
N ARG A 546 5.17 -19.82 34.38
CA ARG A 546 5.38 -21.17 33.84
C ARG A 546 4.14 -21.62 33.06
N TYR A 547 4.36 -22.17 31.87
CA TYR A 547 3.31 -22.76 31.04
C TYR A 547 3.74 -24.16 30.59
N GLY A 548 3.20 -25.19 31.25
CA GLY A 548 3.69 -26.56 31.08
C GLY A 548 5.15 -26.71 31.53
N ASN A 549 6.01 -27.18 30.63
CA ASN A 549 7.45 -27.27 30.86
C ASN A 549 8.20 -25.96 30.55
N ASP A 550 7.54 -25.02 29.87
CA ASP A 550 8.18 -23.81 29.37
C ASP A 550 8.04 -22.64 30.35
N ILE A 551 8.96 -21.69 30.25
CA ILE A 551 8.92 -20.43 30.99
C ILE A 551 8.64 -19.31 29.98
N VAL A 552 7.60 -18.52 30.25
CA VAL A 552 7.12 -17.46 29.37
C VAL A 552 7.36 -16.10 30.01
N VAL A 553 7.83 -15.15 29.20
CA VAL A 553 7.89 -13.73 29.51
C VAL A 553 7.05 -12.96 28.51
N GLU A 554 5.97 -12.35 28.98
CA GLU A 554 5.23 -11.36 28.23
C GLU A 554 5.84 -9.98 28.52
N TYR A 555 6.53 -9.42 27.53
CA TYR A 555 7.11 -8.09 27.59
C TYR A 555 6.17 -7.12 26.86
N PHE A 556 5.70 -6.12 27.58
CA PHE A 556 4.70 -5.16 27.11
C PHE A 556 5.20 -3.73 27.24
N ASP A 557 4.97 -2.90 26.22
CA ASP A 557 5.08 -1.44 26.35
C ASP A 557 3.82 -0.76 25.82
N ASN A 558 3.50 0.42 26.37
CA ASN A 558 2.33 1.20 25.96
C ASN A 558 2.63 2.20 24.82
N GLY A 559 3.60 1.88 23.96
CA GLY A 559 3.95 2.62 22.76
C GLY A 559 2.87 2.61 21.67
N PRO A 560 3.21 2.94 20.42
CA PRO A 560 2.28 2.93 19.29
C PRO A 560 1.88 1.52 18.81
N GLY A 561 2.52 0.47 19.33
CA GLY A 561 2.28 -0.93 18.94
C GLY A 561 2.79 -1.28 17.54
N PHE A 562 2.41 -2.46 17.06
CA PHE A 562 2.76 -2.95 15.72
C PHE A 562 1.69 -2.57 14.70
N GLN A 563 2.08 -2.04 13.54
CA GLN A 563 1.16 -1.68 12.47
C GLN A 563 1.35 -2.60 11.25
N GLY A 564 0.29 -3.30 10.85
CA GLY A 564 0.27 -4.25 9.72
C GLY A 564 0.08 -5.72 10.13
N ASP A 565 -0.17 -6.60 9.15
CA ASP A 565 -0.44 -8.03 9.38
C ASP A 565 0.81 -8.91 9.48
N ASN A 566 2.00 -8.35 9.28
CA ASN A 566 3.25 -9.12 9.22
C ASN A 566 4.16 -8.86 10.42
N ILE A 567 3.62 -9.15 11.60
CA ILE A 567 4.37 -9.11 12.86
C ILE A 567 5.62 -10.00 12.80
N ASP A 568 5.53 -11.11 12.06
CA ASP A 568 6.61 -12.09 11.90
C ASP A 568 7.88 -11.51 11.24
N LEU A 569 7.76 -10.43 10.46
CA LEU A 569 8.90 -9.83 9.75
C LEU A 569 9.75 -8.90 10.61
N MET A 570 9.32 -8.60 11.83
CA MET A 570 10.07 -7.72 12.71
C MET A 570 11.43 -8.26 13.11
N PHE A 571 11.63 -9.57 12.99
CA PHE A 571 12.89 -10.25 13.26
C PHE A 571 13.79 -10.40 12.02
N GLU A 572 13.37 -9.92 10.84
CA GLU A 572 14.22 -9.94 9.65
C GLU A 572 15.30 -8.85 9.69
N PRO A 573 16.56 -9.16 9.31
CA PRO A 573 17.63 -8.17 9.26
C PRO A 573 17.31 -6.98 8.33
N GLY A 574 17.48 -5.77 8.84
CA GLY A 574 17.22 -4.52 8.10
C GLY A 574 15.78 -4.04 8.16
N TYR A 575 14.88 -4.78 8.83
CA TYR A 575 13.53 -4.33 9.10
C TYR A 575 13.52 -3.32 10.27
N SER A 576 13.15 -2.07 9.99
CA SER A 576 12.99 -1.02 11.02
C SER A 576 11.94 -0.02 10.58
N MET A 577 11.10 0.41 11.52
CA MET A 577 10.20 1.56 11.35
C MET A 577 10.78 2.86 11.94
N LYS A 578 11.94 2.81 12.60
CA LYS A 578 12.64 4.01 13.08
C LYS A 578 13.27 4.73 11.86
N PRO A 579 13.14 6.06 11.69
CA PRO A 579 13.70 6.81 10.55
C PRO A 579 15.21 6.61 10.34
N ASP A 580 15.99 6.49 11.43
CA ASP A 580 17.43 6.23 11.40
C ASP A 580 17.80 4.81 11.88
N GLY A 581 16.83 3.89 11.94
CA GLY A 581 17.04 2.57 12.50
C GLY A 581 17.71 1.60 11.53
N THR A 582 18.73 0.91 12.03
CA THR A 582 19.52 -0.08 11.29
C THR A 582 18.75 -1.37 10.98
N GLY A 583 17.67 -1.63 11.72
CA GLY A 583 16.86 -2.86 11.61
C GLY A 583 17.58 -4.13 12.07
N LEU A 584 18.64 -3.98 12.88
CA LEU A 584 19.40 -5.12 13.40
C LEU A 584 18.93 -5.60 14.77
N GLY A 585 18.28 -4.74 15.57
CA GLY A 585 18.03 -5.04 16.98
C GLY A 585 17.14 -6.25 17.24
N LEU A 586 15.94 -6.29 16.65
CA LEU A 586 15.03 -7.44 16.81
C LEU A 586 15.57 -8.69 16.12
N ALA A 587 16.23 -8.56 14.96
CA ALA A 587 16.89 -9.68 14.31
C ALA A 587 17.95 -10.35 15.21
N LEU A 588 18.73 -9.56 15.95
CA LEU A 588 19.69 -10.08 16.93
C LEU A 588 19.00 -10.74 18.13
N ALA A 589 17.88 -10.20 18.59
CA ALA A 589 17.09 -10.81 19.67
C ALA A 589 16.49 -12.16 19.24
N GLY A 590 15.95 -12.25 18.03
CA GLY A 590 15.45 -13.51 17.46
C GLY A 590 16.54 -14.57 17.35
N GLU A 591 17.70 -14.18 16.81
CA GLU A 591 18.87 -15.04 16.64
C GLU A 591 19.45 -15.47 18.00
N ALA A 592 19.45 -14.59 19.01
CA ALA A 592 19.83 -14.95 20.38
C ALA A 592 18.85 -15.93 21.03
N MET A 593 17.54 -15.74 20.88
CA MET A 593 16.55 -16.69 21.40
C MET A 593 16.63 -18.05 20.71
N ALA A 594 16.83 -18.08 19.39
CA ALA A 594 17.03 -19.32 18.65
C ALA A 594 18.26 -20.10 19.17
N ARG A 595 19.36 -19.42 19.49
CA ARG A 595 20.55 -20.04 20.10
C ARG A 595 20.33 -20.56 21.53
N ILE A 596 19.47 -19.91 22.30
CA ILE A 596 19.03 -20.39 23.63
C ILE A 596 18.16 -21.65 23.49
N GLY A 597 17.57 -21.88 22.31
CA GLY A 597 16.60 -22.95 22.08
C GLY A 597 15.17 -22.56 22.46
N GLY A 598 14.91 -21.26 22.62
CA GLY A 598 13.59 -20.69 22.85
C GLY A 598 13.02 -19.98 21.62
N THR A 599 11.90 -19.30 21.79
CA THR A 599 11.26 -18.48 20.75
C THR A 599 10.98 -17.07 21.27
N ILE A 600 10.92 -16.12 20.34
CA ILE A 600 10.40 -14.78 20.59
C ILE A 600 9.41 -14.46 19.49
N GLU A 601 8.21 -14.09 19.90
CA GLU A 601 7.12 -13.74 19.01
C GLU A 601 6.64 -12.35 19.39
N ALA A 602 6.23 -11.57 18.41
CA ALA A 602 5.44 -10.39 18.68
C ALA A 602 3.96 -10.74 18.53
N LYS A 603 3.08 -10.07 19.26
CA LYS A 603 1.63 -10.29 19.21
C LYS A 603 0.90 -8.96 19.07
N LYS A 604 -0.22 -8.97 18.33
CA LYS A 604 -1.12 -7.81 18.27
C LYS A 604 -1.64 -7.52 19.68
N SER A 605 -1.66 -6.25 20.03
CA SER A 605 -2.24 -5.73 21.25
C SER A 605 -3.01 -4.46 20.90
N ASP A 606 -4.17 -4.27 21.50
CA ASP A 606 -4.98 -3.06 21.33
C ASP A 606 -4.32 -1.83 21.97
N ILE A 607 -3.35 -2.08 22.85
CA ILE A 607 -2.59 -1.06 23.57
C ILE A 607 -1.11 -1.41 23.40
N GLY A 608 -0.36 -0.63 22.62
CA GLY A 608 1.09 -0.77 22.49
C GLY A 608 1.62 -2.09 21.94
N ALA A 609 2.87 -2.44 22.31
CA ALA A 609 3.61 -3.56 21.74
C ALA A 609 3.76 -4.71 22.74
N LEU A 610 3.43 -5.94 22.31
CA LEU A 610 3.55 -7.16 23.10
C LEU A 610 4.53 -8.14 22.45
N PHE A 611 5.57 -8.51 23.19
CA PHE A 611 6.48 -9.59 22.83
C PHE A 611 6.31 -10.77 23.79
N VAL A 612 6.17 -11.97 23.27
CA VAL A 612 6.09 -13.22 24.04
C VAL A 612 7.37 -14.00 23.82
N ILE A 613 8.14 -14.16 24.88
CA ILE A 613 9.43 -14.84 24.88
C ILE A 613 9.24 -16.17 25.61
N THR A 614 9.57 -17.28 24.96
CA THR A 614 9.38 -18.62 25.51
C THR A 614 10.73 -19.32 25.63
N PHE A 615 11.12 -19.66 26.85
CA PHE A 615 12.26 -20.51 27.14
C PHE A 615 11.76 -21.95 27.25
N ARG A 616 12.23 -22.82 26.34
CA ARG A 616 11.78 -24.22 26.33
C ARG A 616 12.34 -24.99 27.53
N GLY A 617 11.47 -25.71 28.23
CA GLY A 617 11.88 -26.66 29.25
C GLY A 617 12.63 -27.84 28.64
N LYS A 618 13.64 -28.36 29.33
CA LYS A 618 14.22 -29.65 28.93
C LYS A 618 13.16 -30.74 29.15
N ASN A 619 12.70 -31.36 28.07
CA ASN A 619 12.07 -32.67 28.16
C ASN A 619 13.13 -33.62 28.75
N LYS A 620 12.84 -34.18 29.92
CA LYS A 620 13.62 -35.29 30.48
C LYS A 620 13.44 -36.53 29.62
#